data_AF-X1GEQ0-F1
#
_entry.id   AF-X1GEQ0-F1
#
_cell.length_a   1.000
_cell.length_b   1.000
_cell.length_c   1.000
_cell.angle_alpha   90.00
_cell.angle_beta   90.00
_cell.angle_gamma   90.00
#
_symmetry.space_group_name_H-M   'P 1'
#
loop_
_entity.id
_entity.type
_entity.pdbx_description
1 polymer ?
#
loop_
_entity_poly.entity_id
_entity_poly.type
_entity_poly.pdbx_seq_one_letter_code
_entity_poly.pdbx_strand_id
1 'polypeptide(L)'
;MNDIKMDFNTIRNLLGSQADDLLNHKCTGIPKEMIHAPGPDYIDRVFEHTDRNNLVLVNKANKISKEDLLKTLLDKELIGDESSFNYNMGYLVKACG
;
A
#
# COMPACT_ATOMS: atom_id res chain seq x y z
N MET A 1 12.44 -1.87 21.20
CA MET A 1 12.27 -1.02 20.00
C MET A 1 10.86 -0.47 20.08
N ASN A 2 10.70 0.85 20.18
CA ASN A 2 9.40 1.45 20.49
C ASN A 2 8.42 1.23 19.34
N ASP A 3 7.31 0.58 19.65
CA ASP A 3 6.12 0.49 18.80
C ASP A 3 5.52 1.89 18.65
N ILE A 4 6.00 2.65 17.67
CA ILE A 4 5.36 3.90 17.27
C ILE A 4 4.10 3.51 16.51
N LYS A 5 2.98 3.48 17.23
CA LYS A 5 1.65 3.47 16.62
C LYS A 5 1.51 4.79 15.86
N MET A 6 1.61 4.73 14.53
CA MET A 6 1.50 5.91 13.67
C MET A 6 0.07 6.45 13.76
N ASP A 7 -0.10 7.55 14.48
CA ASP A 7 -1.36 8.26 14.64
C ASP A 7 -1.41 9.47 13.69
N PHE A 8 -2.61 9.92 13.34
CA PHE A 8 -2.78 11.09 12.47
C PHE A 8 -2.08 12.34 13.03
N ASN A 9 -2.06 12.50 14.35
CA ASN A 9 -1.33 13.61 14.98
C ASN A 9 0.19 13.45 14.87
N THR A 10 0.69 12.21 14.86
CA THR A 10 2.11 11.95 14.60
C THR A 10 2.50 12.44 13.21
N ILE A 11 1.66 12.16 12.20
CA ILE A 11 1.88 12.63 10.83
C ILE A 11 1.86 14.17 10.77
N ARG A 12 0.87 14.82 11.39
CA ARG A 12 0.83 16.31 11.46
C ARG A 12 2.08 16.90 12.12
N ASN A 13 2.57 16.29 13.19
CA ASN A 13 3.77 16.76 13.90
C ASN A 13 5.03 16.60 13.04
N LEU A 14 5.16 15.50 12.29
CA LEU A 14 6.28 15.27 11.37
C LEU A 14 6.31 16.28 10.22
N LEU A 15 5.13 16.64 9.70
CA LEU A 15 4.98 17.60 8.61
C LEU A 15 5.10 19.06 9.07
N GLY A 16 5.03 19.32 10.38
CA GLY A 16 5.25 20.62 10.99
C GLY A 16 4.37 21.72 10.37
N SER A 17 4.99 22.82 9.96
CA SER A 17 4.29 23.96 9.36
C SER A 17 3.63 23.67 8.01
N GLN A 18 4.05 22.61 7.31
CA GLN A 18 3.49 22.23 6.00
C GLN A 18 2.30 21.27 6.12
N ALA A 19 1.98 20.81 7.34
CA ALA A 19 0.97 19.79 7.56
C ALA A 19 -0.38 20.16 6.96
N ASP A 20 -0.81 21.41 7.12
CA ASP A 20 -2.10 21.85 6.60
C ASP A 20 -2.15 21.92 5.08
N ASP A 21 -1.10 22.45 4.45
CA ASP A 21 -1.03 22.57 3.00
C ASP A 21 -0.96 21.19 2.33
N LEU A 22 -0.18 20.25 2.90
CA LEU A 22 0.04 18.93 2.32
C LEU A 22 -1.14 17.99 2.55
N LEU A 23 -1.65 17.90 3.79
CA LEU A 23 -2.70 16.93 4.13
C LEU A 23 -4.07 17.34 3.57
N ASN A 24 -4.31 18.65 3.38
CA ASN A 24 -5.55 19.15 2.80
C ASN A 24 -5.43 19.53 1.33
N HIS A 25 -4.29 19.25 0.68
CA HIS A 25 -4.10 19.57 -0.73
C HIS A 25 -5.15 18.87 -1.60
N LYS A 26 -5.86 19.65 -2.40
CA LYS A 26 -6.71 19.13 -3.48
C LYS A 26 -6.12 19.57 -4.82
N CYS A 27 -5.73 18.61 -5.65
CA CYS A 27 -5.21 18.89 -6.98
C CYS A 27 -6.25 19.67 -7.81
N THR A 28 -5.86 20.84 -8.33
CA THR A 28 -6.67 21.70 -9.19
C THR A 28 -6.19 21.73 -10.64
N GLY A 29 -5.01 21.16 -10.92
CA GLY A 29 -4.38 21.25 -12.25
C GLY A 29 -5.03 20.38 -13.32
N ILE A 30 -5.59 19.22 -12.95
CA ILE A 30 -6.27 18.30 -13.87
C ILE A 30 -7.65 17.96 -13.28
N PRO A 31 -8.76 18.23 -13.99
CA PRO A 31 -10.10 17.84 -13.56
C PRO A 31 -10.21 16.32 -13.36
N LYS A 32 -10.94 15.90 -12.33
CA LYS A 32 -11.09 14.47 -11.98
C LYS A 32 -11.72 13.67 -13.12
N GLU A 33 -12.57 14.32 -13.90
CA GLU A 33 -13.33 13.76 -15.03
C GLU A 33 -12.41 13.37 -16.19
N MET A 34 -11.20 13.94 -16.26
CA MET A 34 -10.18 13.58 -17.24
C MET A 34 -9.37 12.34 -16.83
N ILE A 35 -9.53 11.85 -15.60
CA ILE A 35 -8.81 10.68 -15.11
C ILE A 35 -9.64 9.43 -15.43
N HIS A 36 -9.15 8.63 -16.38
CA HIS A 36 -9.75 7.33 -16.68
C HIS A 36 -9.52 6.36 -15.52
N ALA A 37 -10.61 5.83 -14.96
CA ALA A 37 -10.52 4.78 -13.96
C ALA A 37 -9.94 3.50 -14.60
N PRO A 38 -9.10 2.75 -13.86
CA PRO A 38 -8.61 1.46 -14.33
C PRO A 38 -9.77 0.49 -14.56
N GLY A 39 -9.75 -0.19 -15.71
CA GLY A 39 -10.69 -1.25 -16.03
C GLY A 39 -10.53 -2.49 -15.13
N PRO A 40 -11.48 -3.43 -15.16
CA PRO A 40 -11.45 -4.63 -14.33
C PRO A 40 -10.25 -5.55 -14.60
N ASP A 41 -9.63 -5.44 -15.79
CA ASP A 41 -8.46 -6.19 -16.26
C ASP A 41 -7.12 -5.44 -16.04
N TYR A 42 -7.14 -4.28 -15.36
CA TYR A 42 -5.98 -3.41 -15.23
C TYR A 42 -4.79 -4.06 -14.50
N ILE A 43 -5.06 -4.91 -13.51
CA ILE A 43 -4.00 -5.61 -12.77
C ILE A 43 -3.26 -6.58 -13.68
N ASP A 44 -4.01 -7.40 -14.42
CA ASP A 44 -3.44 -8.39 -15.34
C ASP A 44 -2.69 -7.66 -16.47
N ARG A 45 -3.33 -6.70 -17.13
CA ARG A 45 -2.73 -6.00 -18.27
C ARG A 45 -1.49 -5.16 -17.94
N VAL A 46 -1.47 -4.48 -16.78
CA VAL A 46 -0.45 -3.45 -16.48
C VAL A 46 0.57 -3.91 -15.46
N PHE A 47 0.20 -4.78 -14.53
CA PHE A 47 1.08 -5.18 -13.42
C PHE A 47 1.61 -6.61 -13.52
N GLU A 48 0.97 -7.52 -14.26
CA GLU A 48 1.37 -8.94 -14.35
C GLU A 48 2.81 -9.14 -14.82
N HIS A 49 3.27 -8.31 -15.77
CA HIS A 49 4.62 -8.41 -16.34
C HIS A 49 5.66 -7.50 -15.65
N THR A 50 5.31 -6.91 -14.51
CA THR A 50 6.23 -6.05 -13.75
C THR A 50 6.96 -6.85 -12.68
N ASP A 51 8.17 -6.43 -12.31
CA ASP A 51 8.95 -7.06 -11.24
C ASP A 51 8.44 -6.68 -9.83
N ARG A 52 7.11 -6.54 -9.68
CA ARG A 52 6.46 -6.15 -8.44
C ARG A 52 6.20 -7.42 -7.63
N ASN A 53 6.62 -7.40 -6.38
CA ASN A 53 6.38 -8.48 -5.44
C ASN A 53 4.88 -8.87 -5.42
N ASN A 54 4.58 -10.17 -5.49
CA ASN A 54 3.23 -10.74 -5.48
C ASN A 54 2.34 -10.17 -4.36
N LEU A 55 2.91 -9.82 -3.21
CA LEU A 55 2.22 -9.17 -2.09
C LEU A 55 1.56 -7.83 -2.45
N VAL A 56 2.24 -7.05 -3.28
CA VAL A 56 1.75 -5.75 -3.74
C VAL A 56 0.57 -5.93 -4.68
N LEU A 57 0.59 -7.00 -5.49
CA LEU A 57 -0.48 -7.32 -6.43
C LEU A 57 -1.74 -7.79 -5.70
N VAL A 58 -1.59 -8.65 -4.68
CA VAL A 58 -2.74 -9.13 -3.92
C VAL A 58 -3.37 -8.03 -3.07
N ASN A 59 -2.56 -7.15 -2.44
CA ASN A 59 -3.11 -5.98 -1.76
C ASN A 59 -3.86 -5.04 -2.72
N LYS A 60 -3.34 -4.82 -3.94
CA LYS A 60 -4.04 -4.00 -4.94
C LYS A 60 -5.36 -4.62 -5.39
N ALA A 61 -5.47 -5.95 -5.39
CA ALA A 61 -6.69 -6.64 -5.74
C ALA A 61 -7.77 -6.54 -4.65
N ASN A 62 -7.43 -6.29 -3.37
CA ASN A 62 -8.37 -6.18 -2.23
C ASN A 62 -9.42 -7.32 -2.17
N LYS A 63 -9.11 -8.50 -2.73
CA LYS A 63 -10.06 -9.62 -2.86
C LYS A 63 -9.99 -10.62 -1.72
N ILE A 64 -8.96 -10.57 -0.89
CA ILE A 64 -8.74 -11.50 0.22
C ILE A 64 -8.24 -10.77 1.46
N SER A 65 -8.55 -11.32 2.64
CA SER A 65 -8.09 -10.78 3.92
C SER A 65 -6.57 -10.93 4.08
N LYS A 66 -5.97 -10.17 5.01
CA LYS A 66 -4.53 -10.27 5.32
C LYS A 66 -4.18 -11.70 5.77
N GLU A 67 -5.09 -12.30 6.53
CA GLU A 67 -4.98 -13.63 7.10
C GLU A 67 -5.02 -14.71 5.99
N ASP A 68 -5.94 -14.58 5.04
CA ASP A 68 -6.05 -15.49 3.90
C ASP A 68 -4.86 -15.36 2.94
N LEU A 69 -4.35 -14.14 2.76
CA LEU A 69 -3.14 -13.87 1.97
C LEU A 69 -1.92 -14.53 2.61
N LEU A 70 -1.68 -14.27 3.90
CA LEU A 70 -0.55 -14.85 4.63
C LEU A 70 -0.57 -16.39 4.52
N LYS A 71 -1.73 -17.00 4.76
CA LYS A 71 -1.92 -18.44 4.64
C LYS A 71 -1.60 -18.95 3.24
N THR A 72 -2.14 -18.31 2.20
CA THR A 72 -1.91 -18.71 0.80
C THR A 72 -0.43 -18.65 0.40
N LEU A 73 0.33 -17.71 0.94
CA LEU A 73 1.73 -17.52 0.59
C LEU A 73 2.66 -18.50 1.30
N LEU A 74 2.33 -18.83 2.55
CA LEU A 74 2.99 -19.90 3.30
C LEU A 74 2.71 -21.26 2.64
N ASP A 75 1.45 -21.52 2.27
CA ASP A 75 1.03 -22.76 1.61
C ASP A 75 1.68 -22.95 0.23
N LYS A 76 2.02 -21.85 -0.46
CA LYS A 76 2.74 -21.87 -1.75
C LYS A 76 4.26 -21.78 -1.62
N GLU A 77 4.79 -21.80 -0.40
CA GLU A 77 6.23 -21.67 -0.08
C GLU A 77 6.89 -20.41 -0.71
N LEU A 78 6.10 -19.37 -0.98
CA LEU A 78 6.59 -18.11 -1.57
C LEU A 78 7.24 -17.20 -0.52
N ILE A 79 6.94 -17.44 0.75
CA ILE A 79 7.55 -16.78 1.90
C ILE A 79 7.91 -17.85 2.93
N GLY A 80 9.05 -17.71 3.59
CA GLY A 80 9.52 -18.70 4.57
C GLY A 80 8.78 -18.60 5.91
N ASP A 81 8.30 -17.41 6.27
CA ASP A 81 7.66 -17.17 7.56
C ASP A 81 6.83 -15.87 7.57
N GLU A 82 6.00 -15.73 8.61
CA GLU A 82 5.16 -14.54 8.79
C GLU A 82 5.98 -13.26 8.99
N SER A 83 7.19 -13.32 9.55
CA SER A 83 8.07 -12.14 9.67
C SER A 83 8.52 -11.65 8.30
N SER A 84 8.73 -12.54 7.32
CA SER A 84 9.01 -12.16 5.92
C SER A 84 7.82 -11.44 5.28
N PHE A 85 6.58 -11.81 5.63
CA PHE A 85 5.38 -11.08 5.21
C PHE A 85 5.27 -9.71 5.89
N ASN A 86 5.46 -9.67 7.21
CA ASN A 86 5.40 -8.45 8.02
C ASN A 86 6.55 -7.47 7.69
N TYR A 87 7.71 -7.94 7.24
CA TYR A 87 8.82 -7.11 6.77
C TYR A 87 8.46 -6.41 5.45
N ASN A 88 7.92 -7.15 4.49
CA ASN A 88 7.48 -6.61 3.20
C ASN A 88 6.30 -5.63 3.35
N MET A 89 5.36 -5.91 4.27
CA MET A 89 4.28 -4.97 4.61
C MET A 89 4.74 -3.80 5.46
N GLY A 90 5.68 -4.03 6.38
CA GLY A 90 6.22 -3.01 7.27
C GLY A 90 7.00 -1.93 6.53
N TYR A 91 7.69 -2.27 5.44
CA TYR A 91 8.33 -1.30 4.56
C TYR A 91 7.31 -0.48 3.75
N LEU A 92 6.20 -1.08 3.30
CA LEU A 92 5.17 -0.37 2.53
C LEU A 92 4.32 0.55 3.41
N VAL A 93 3.99 0.13 4.63
CA VAL A 93 3.30 0.98 5.62
C VAL A 93 4.20 2.13 6.09
N LYS A 94 5.53 1.92 6.18
CA LYS A 94 6.50 2.98 6.49
C LYS A 94 6.85 3.88 5.30
N ALA A 95 6.63 3.45 4.06
CA ALA A 95 6.87 4.23 2.85
C ALA A 95 5.64 5.01 2.37
N CYS A 96 4.46 4.69 2.89
CA CYS A 96 3.21 5.43 2.67
C CYS A 96 2.76 6.26 3.89
N GLY A 97 3.64 6.45 4.87
CA GLY A 97 3.45 7.38 5.99
C GLY A 97 4.37 8.58 5.86
#